data_AF-A0A969SD26-F1
#
_entry.id   AF-A0A969SD26-F1
#
_cell.length_a   1.000
_cell.length_b   1.000
_cell.length_c   1.000
_cell.angle_alpha   90.00
_cell.angle_beta   90.00
_cell.angle_gamma   90.00
#
_symmetry.space_group_name_H-M   'P 1'
#
loop_
_entity.id
_entity.type
_entity.pdbx_description
1 polymer ?
#
loop_
_entity_poly.entity_id
_entity_poly.type
_entity_poly.pdbx_seq_one_letter_code
_entity_poly.pdbx_strand_id
1 'polypeptide(L)' 'MNLQKIISQFSALIFNNRKMWLIIFGVMTLVFLFFASQLRVDAGFNKMVPLKHPYMKVYKEYETVFGGANRVQLR' A
#
# COMPACT_ATOMS: atom_id res chain seq x y z
N MET A 1 -21.81 27.45 19.32
CA MET A 1 -21.23 27.69 17.97
C MET A 1 -21.98 26.79 16.99
N ASN A 2 -22.75 27.37 16.07
CA ASN A 2 -23.73 26.62 15.28
C ASN A 2 -23.04 25.71 14.26
N LEU A 3 -23.13 24.40 14.47
CA LEU A 3 -22.59 23.35 13.59
C LEU A 3 -23.00 23.54 12.12
N GLN A 4 -24.21 24.06 11.90
CA GLN A 4 -24.76 24.40 10.59
C GLN A 4 -23.95 25.47 9.85
N LYS A 5 -23.43 26.50 10.56
CA LYS A 5 -22.57 27.53 9.95
C LYS A 5 -21.20 26.99 9.54
N ILE A 6 -20.66 26.05 10.33
CA ILE A 6 -19.39 25.40 10.01
C ILE A 6 -19.56 24.55 8.74
N ILE A 7 -20.61 23.74 8.69
CA ILE A 7 -20.89 22.86 7.54
C ILE A 7 -21.14 23.67 6.26
N SER A 8 -21.90 24.77 6.34
CA SER A 8 -22.18 25.60 5.16
C SER A 8 -20.94 26.32 4.65
N GLN A 9 -20.06 26.80 5.55
CA GLN A 9 -18.79 27.41 5.17
C GLN A 9 -17.82 26.39 4.55
N PHE A 10 -17.69 25.19 5.13
CA PHE A 10 -16.87 24.12 4.55
C PHE A 10 -17.40 23.65 3.20
N SER A 11 -18.72 23.46 3.08
CA SER A 11 -19.35 23.12 1.79
C SER A 11 -19.09 24.20 0.75
N ALA A 12 -19.29 25.47 1.08
CA ALA A 12 -19.02 26.57 0.16
C ALA A 12 -17.54 26.60 -0.29
N LEU A 13 -16.60 26.33 0.61
CA LEU A 13 -15.16 26.30 0.30
C LEU A 13 -14.79 25.13 -0.64
N ILE A 14 -15.41 23.97 -0.45
CA ILE A 14 -15.22 22.80 -1.31
C ILE A 14 -15.87 23.00 -2.69
N PHE A 15 -17.12 23.48 -2.73
CA PHE A 15 -17.88 23.63 -3.98
C PHE A 15 -17.44 24.82 -4.83
N ASN A 16 -16.99 25.92 -4.23
CA ASN A 16 -16.54 27.12 -4.96
C ASN A 16 -15.26 26.85 -5.78
N ASN A 17 -14.37 26.02 -5.25
CA ASN A 17 -13.09 25.67 -5.90
C ASN A 17 -13.04 24.22 -6.39
N ARG A 18 -14.18 23.66 -6.84
CA ARG A 18 -14.30 22.25 -7.26
C ARG A 18 -13.20 21.76 -8.21
N LYS A 19 -12.73 22.60 -9.14
CA LYS A 19 -11.65 22.26 -10.07
C LYS A 19 -10.29 22.09 -9.38
N MET A 20 -10.00 22.93 -8.38
CA MET A 20 -8.76 22.86 -7.60
C MET A 20 -8.68 21.54 -6.83
N TRP A 21 -9.77 21.16 -6.15
CA TRP A 21 -9.85 19.90 -5.43
C TRP A 21 -9.73 18.68 -6.35
N LEU A 22 -10.40 18.70 -7.51
CA LEU A 22 -10.28 17.62 -8.50
C LEU A 22 -8.84 17.44 -9.00
N ILE A 23 -8.11 18.55 -9.23
CA ILE A 23 -6.69 18.49 -9.63
C ILE A 23 -5.85 17.91 -8.50
N ILE A 24 -6.04 18.37 -7.26
CA ILE A 24 -5.29 17.86 -6.09
C ILE A 24 -5.50 16.35 -5.92
N PHE A 25 -6.75 15.89 -5.94
CA PHE A 25 -7.06 14.46 -5.83
C PHE A 25 -6.52 13.67 -7.03
N GLY A 26 -6.57 14.24 -8.24
CA GLY A 26 -5.99 13.63 -9.44
C GLY A 26 -4.48 13.44 -9.34
N VAL A 27 -3.75 14.48 -8.91
CA VAL A 27 -2.30 14.42 -8.68
C VAL A 27 -1.97 13.40 -7.61
N MET A 28 -2.68 13.42 -6.47
CA MET A 28 -2.47 12.46 -5.39
C MET A 28 -2.71 11.01 -5.85
N THR A 29 -3.72 10.79 -6.69
CA THR A 29 -4.00 9.48 -7.28
C THR A 29 -2.85 9.00 -8.17
N LEU A 30 -2.29 9.89 -9.01
CA LEU A 30 -1.13 9.56 -9.85
C LEU A 30 0.11 9.23 -9.02
N VAL A 31 0.35 9.98 -7.94
CA VAL A 31 1.45 9.72 -7.02
C VAL A 31 1.31 8.34 -6.38
N PHE A 32 0.13 7.99 -5.88
CA PHE A 32 -0.12 6.67 -5.33
C PHE A 32 -0.01 5.57 -6.37
N LEU A 33 -0.45 5.81 -7.61
CA LEU A 33 -0.28 4.87 -8.71
C LEU A 33 1.20 4.59 -8.98
N PHE A 34 2.05 5.62 -8.96
CA PHE A 34 3.49 5.49 -9.13
C PHE A 34 4.17 4.71 -7.99
N PHE A 35 3.72 4.91 -6.75
CA PHE A 35 4.21 4.10 -5.62
C PHE A 35 3.68 2.67 -5.66
N ALA A 36 2.42 2.47 -6.06
CA ALA A 36 1.81 1.17 -6.19
C ALA A 36 2.45 0.33 -7.30
N SER A 37 2.83 0.94 -8.43
CA SER A 37 3.52 0.23 -9.51
C SER A 37 4.94 -0.23 -9.13
N GLN A 38 5.56 0.45 -8.17
CA GLN A 38 6.85 0.04 -7.60
C GLN A 38 6.72 -0.95 -6.43
N LEU A 39 5.51 -1.16 -5.93
CA LEU A 39 5.26 -2.10 -4.86
C LEU A 39 5.49 -3.53 -5.39
N ARG A 40 6.59 -4.14 -4.97
CA ARG A 40 6.84 -5.55 -5.25
C ARG A 40 5.82 -6.36 -4.46
N VAL A 41 5.03 -7.17 -5.18
CA VAL A 41 4.08 -8.10 -4.57
C VAL A 41 4.90 -9.23 -3.93
N ASP A 42 5.37 -8.97 -2.72
CA ASP A 42 5.98 -10.00 -1.88
C ASP A 42 4.86 -10.81 -1.24
N ALA A 43 4.66 -12.02 -1.75
CA ALA A 43 3.81 -13.00 -1.11
C ALA A 43 4.32 -13.24 0.31
N GLY A 44 3.54 -12.84 1.31
CA GLY A 44 3.89 -12.89 2.73
C GLY A 44 4.06 -14.29 3.32
N PHE A 45 4.39 -15.32 2.52
CA PHE A 45 4.61 -16.69 2.96
C PHE A 45 5.69 -16.77 4.05
N ASN A 46 6.79 -16.03 3.91
CA ASN A 46 7.85 -15.97 4.93
C ASN A 46 7.39 -15.34 6.26
N LYS A 47 6.30 -14.55 6.26
CA LYS A 47 5.75 -13.89 7.47
C LYS A 47 4.67 -14.71 8.16
N MET A 48 4.09 -15.71 7.47
CA MET A 48 3.06 -16.59 8.03
C MET A 48 3.63 -17.89 8.62
N VAL A 49 4.89 -18.24 8.29
CA VAL A 49 5.51 -19.48 8.79
C VAL A 49 6.26 -19.20 10.11
N PRO A 50 5.99 -19.95 11.19
CA PRO A 50 6.70 -19.78 12.46
C PRO A 50 8.19 -20.16 12.32
N LEU A 51 9.04 -19.13 12.25
CA LEU A 51 10.50 -19.23 12.11
C LEU A 51 11.23 -19.88 13.32
N LYS A 52 10.52 -20.16 14.41
CA LYS A 52 11.12 -20.73 15.65
C LYS A 52 11.33 -22.25 15.59
N HIS A 53 10.85 -22.93 14.54
CA HIS A 53 10.99 -24.38 14.44
C HIS A 53 12.41 -24.78 13.96
N PRO A 54 13.04 -25.84 14.50
CA PRO A 54 14.39 -26.26 14.11
C PRO A 54 14.56 -26.54 12.61
N TYR A 55 13.50 -27.00 11.92
CA TYR A 55 13.50 -27.19 10.46
C TYR A 55 13.62 -25.88 9.67
N MET A 56 13.15 -24.75 10.21
CA MET A 56 13.23 -23.44 9.56
C MET A 56 14.64 -22.86 9.55
N LYS A 57 15.54 -23.33 10.44
CA LYS A 57 16.95 -22.92 10.44
C LYS A 57 17.67 -23.41 9.18
N VAL A 58 17.48 -24.69 8.85
CA VAL A 58 18.03 -25.30 7.64
C VAL A 58 17.38 -24.70 6.40
N TYR A 59 16.06 -24.49 6.43
CA TYR A 59 15.37 -23.82 5.33
C TYR A 59 15.93 -22.42 5.03
N LYS A 60 16.18 -21.60 6.06
CA LYS A 60 16.77 -20.26 5.91
C LYS A 60 18.20 -20.29 5.36
N GLU A 61 18.98 -21.29 5.75
CA GLU A 61 20.37 -21.47 5.31
C GLU A 61 20.45 -21.76 3.80
N TYR A 62 19.49 -22.51 3.27
CA TYR A 62 19.40 -22.84 1.83
C TYR A 62 18.43 -21.94 1.04
N GLU A 63 17.70 -21.02 1.68
CA GLU A 63 16.73 -20.11 1.06
C GLU A 63 17.37 -19.24 -0.05
N THR A 64 18.65 -18.90 0.12
CA THR A 64 19.43 -18.10 -0.83
C THR A 64 19.82 -18.87 -2.09
N VAL A 65 19.91 -20.20 -2.03
CA VAL A 65 20.34 -21.08 -3.14
C VAL A 65 19.15 -21.53 -3.98
N PHE A 66 18.03 -21.88 -3.34
CA PHE A 66 16.83 -22.36 -4.03
C PHE A 66 15.87 -21.24 -4.44
N GLY A 67 16.09 -20.02 -3.93
CA GLY A 67 15.19 -18.90 -4.10
C GLY A 67 14.00 -19.05 -3.17
N GLY A 68 13.95 -18.21 -2.12
CA GLY A 68 12.95 -18.33 -1.06
C GLY A 68 11.49 -18.40 -1.53
N ALA A 69 10.60 -18.81 -0.63
CA ALA A 69 9.16 -19.07 -0.87
C ALA A 69 8.38 -17.89 -1.49
N ASN A 70 9.02 -16.73 -1.60
CA ASN A 70 8.47 -15.51 -2.15
C ASN A 70 8.66 -15.39 -3.69
N ARG A 71 9.32 -16.35 -4.34
CA ARG A 71 9.45 -16.36 -5.80
C ARG A 71 8.23 -17.05 -6.41
N VAL A 72 7.32 -16.27 -6.98
CA VAL A 72 6.28 -16.82 -7.87
C VAL A 72 6.98 -17.27 -9.15
N GLN A 73 7.27 -18.56 -9.25
CA GLN A 73 7.77 -19.18 -10.48
C GLN A 73 6.56 -19.35 -11.42
N LEU A 74 6.28 -18.32 -12.22
CA LEU A 74 5.43 -18.48 -13.39
C LEU A 74 6.18 -19.38 -14.36
N ARG A 75 5.72 -20.63 -14.48
CA ARG A 75 6.10 -21.53 -15.57
C ARG A 75 5.33 -21.16 -16.82
#